data_AF-A0A959V7L6-F1
#
_entry.id   AF-A0A959V7L6-F1
#
_cell.length_a   1.000
_cell.length_b   1.000
_cell.length_c   1.000
_cell.angle_alpha   90.00
_cell.angle_beta   90.00
_cell.angle_gamma   90.00
#
_symmetry.space_group_name_H-M   'P 1'
#
loop_
_entity.id
_entity.type
_entity.pdbx_description
1 polymer ?
#
loop_
_entity_poly.entity_id
_entity_poly.type
_entity_poly.pdbx_seq_one_letter_code
_entity_poly.pdbx_strand_id
1 'polypeptide(L)' 'MRTRAGIAVLLLLGVALGSLREFLFINLNYEIDRVRYHRPIAYAHSRFRAWTEGWDLGALLTFKWVLSFAYMA' A
#
# COMPACT_ATOMS: atom_id res chain seq x y z
N MET A 1 -13.81 -24.89 21.22
CA MET A 1 -13.09 -24.92 19.92
C MET A 1 -13.49 -23.78 18.97
N ARG A 2 -14.79 -23.47 18.79
CA ARG A 2 -15.27 -22.35 17.94
C ARG A 2 -14.62 -20.99 18.26
N THR A 3 -14.47 -20.62 19.53
CA THR A 3 -13.86 -19.34 19.92
C THR A 3 -12.39 -19.23 19.53
N ARG A 4 -11.62 -20.32 19.63
CA ARG A 4 -10.19 -20.33 19.24
C ARG A 4 -10.02 -20.19 17.73
N ALA A 5 -10.88 -20.84 16.95
CA ALA A 5 -10.89 -20.68 15.50
C ALA A 5 -11.26 -19.24 15.09
N GLY A 6 -12.27 -18.64 15.74
CA GLY A 6 -12.63 -17.23 15.52
C GLY A 6 -11.47 -16.27 15.81
N ILE A 7 -10.79 -16.45 16.95
CA ILE A 7 -9.61 -15.65 17.31
C ILE A 7 -8.49 -15.82 16.26
N ALA A 8 -8.20 -17.05 15.85
CA ALA A 8 -7.17 -17.31 14.84
C ALA A 8 -7.48 -16.62 13.50
N VAL A 9 -8.74 -16.64 13.05
CA VAL A 9 -9.17 -15.93 11.84
C VAL A 9 -8.98 -14.42 11.99
N LEU A 10 -9.39 -13.84 13.13
CA LEU A 10 -9.21 -12.40 13.38
C LEU A 10 -7.72 -12.01 13.37
N LEU A 11 -6.85 -12.82 13.97
CA LEU A 11 -5.41 -12.58 13.97
C LEU A 11 -4.83 -12.65 12.55
N LEU A 12 -5.22 -13.66 11.77
CA LEU A 12 -4.77 -13.80 10.38
C LEU A 12 -5.23 -12.63 9.51
N LEU A 13 -6.47 -12.17 9.69
CA LEU A 13 -6.97 -10.98 9.00
C LEU A 13 -6.19 -9.73 9.41
N GLY A 14 -5.90 -9.56 10.70
CA GLY A 14 -5.07 -8.45 11.19
C GLY A 14 -3.68 -8.43 10.58
N VAL A 15 -3.00 -9.59 10.54
CA VAL A 15 -1.69 -9.73 9.89
C VAL A 15 -1.79 -9.43 8.40
N ALA A 16 -2.75 -10.02 7.69
CA ALA A 16 -2.92 -9.82 6.26
C ALA A 16 -3.20 -8.34 5.91
N LEU A 17 -4.10 -7.68 6.63
CA LEU A 17 -4.42 -6.27 6.44
C LEU A 17 -3.25 -5.35 6.79
N GLY A 18 -2.52 -5.65 7.87
CA GLY A 18 -1.32 -4.92 8.26
C GLY A 18 -0.20 -5.03 7.22
N SER A 19 0.09 -6.24 6.75
CA SER A 19 1.08 -6.47 5.69
C SER A 19 0.68 -5.81 4.36
N LEU A 20 -0.60 -5.87 3.99
CA LEU A 20 -1.10 -5.18 2.80
C LEU A 20 -0.93 -3.66 2.92
N ARG A 21 -1.25 -3.09 4.08
CA ARG A 21 -1.06 -1.67 4.35
C ARG A 21 0.39 -1.27 4.16
N GLU A 22 1.31 -1.97 4.83
CA GLU A 22 2.75 -1.66 4.73
C GLU A 22 3.25 -1.78 3.28
N PHE A 23 2.87 -2.86 2.59
CA PHE A 23 3.21 -3.06 1.19
C PHE A 23 2.74 -1.89 0.32
N LEU A 24 1.48 -1.47 0.44
CA LEU A 24 0.94 -0.37 -0.37
C LEU A 24 1.62 0.96 -0.05
N PHE A 25 1.76 1.32 1.24
CA PHE A 25 2.30 2.63 1.63
C PHE A 25 3.80 2.77 1.33
N ILE A 26 4.60 1.73 1.52
CA ILE A 26 6.04 1.76 1.21
C ILE A 26 6.23 1.97 -0.30
N ASN A 27 5.56 1.15 -1.12
CA ASN A 27 5.69 1.24 -2.57
C ASN A 27 5.14 2.54 -3.14
N LEU A 28 4.03 3.03 -2.59
CA LEU A 28 3.46 4.33 -3.00
C LEU A 28 4.40 5.49 -2.68
N ASN A 29 5.06 5.47 -1.52
CA ASN A 29 6.05 6.50 -1.19
C ASN A 29 7.27 6.47 -2.12
N TYR A 30 7.76 5.28 -2.49
CA TYR A 30 8.84 5.15 -3.46
C TYR A 30 8.43 5.67 -4.84
N GLU A 31 7.21 5.38 -5.29
CA GLU A 31 6.74 5.86 -6.58
C GLU A 31 6.51 7.38 -6.57
N ILE A 32 5.99 7.94 -5.48
CA ILE A 32 5.87 9.40 -5.28
C ILE A 32 7.25 10.06 -5.32
N ASP A 33 8.24 9.52 -4.61
CA ASP A 33 9.61 10.06 -4.62
C ASP A 33 10.18 10.04 -6.05
N ARG A 34 10.01 8.91 -6.76
CA ARG A 34 10.48 8.74 -8.13
C ARG A 34 9.86 9.77 -9.07
N VAL A 35 8.54 9.95 -9.03
CA VAL A 35 7.82 10.87 -9.91
C VAL A 35 8.12 12.32 -9.54
N ARG A 36 8.12 12.66 -8.24
CA ARG A 36 8.36 14.03 -7.76
C ARG A 36 9.77 14.54 -8.04
N TYR A 37 10.77 13.68 -7.88
CA TYR A 37 12.18 14.06 -8.03
C TYR A 37 12.82 13.53 -9.32
N HIS A 38 12.02 13.01 -10.24
CA HIS A 38 12.47 12.43 -11.51
C HIS A 38 13.63 11.43 -11.34
N ARG A 39 13.55 10.57 -10.30
CA ARG A 39 14.61 9.60 -10.01
C ARG A 39 14.71 8.55 -11.13
N PRO A 40 15.93 8.18 -11.56
CA PRO A 40 16.11 7.15 -12.58
C PRO A 40 15.84 5.73 -12.06
N ILE A 41 16.01 5.51 -10.75
CA ILE A 41 15.80 4.21 -10.11
C ILE A 41 14.43 4.19 -9.44
N ALA A 42 13.72 3.08 -9.60
CA ALA A 42 12.45 2.82 -8.92
C ALA A 42 12.62 1.73 -7.88
N TYR A 43 12.37 2.05 -6.62
CA TYR A 43 12.42 1.10 -5.50
C TYR A 43 11.07 0.45 -5.22
N ALA A 44 9.99 0.95 -5.83
CA ALA A 44 8.69 0.32 -5.75
C ALA A 44 8.69 -1.06 -6.42
N HIS A 45 8.03 -2.02 -5.79
CA HIS A 45 7.87 -3.38 -6.25
C HIS A 45 7.24 -3.42 -7.64
N SER A 46 7.74 -4.30 -8.51
CA SER A 46 7.37 -4.38 -9.93
C SER A 46 5.87 -4.45 -10.18
N ARG A 47 5.14 -5.28 -9.40
CA ARG A 47 3.67 -5.36 -9.47
C ARG A 47 2.95 -4.07 -9.11
N PHE A 48 3.44 -3.36 -8.09
CA PHE A 48 2.85 -2.06 -7.73
C PHE A 48 3.11 -1.05 -8.84
N ARG A 49 4.33 -1.05 -9.39
CA ARG A 49 4.70 -0.15 -10.49
C ARG A 49 3.90 -0.39 -11.76
N ALA A 50 3.66 -1.64 -12.14
CA ALA A 50 2.83 -1.96 -13.29
C ALA A 50 1.40 -1.41 -13.14
N TRP A 51 0.90 -1.33 -11.90
CA TRP A 51 -0.42 -0.77 -11.62
C TRP A 51 -0.43 0.77 -11.65
N THR A 52 0.63 1.41 -11.17
CA THR A 52 0.74 2.87 -11.12
C THR A 52 1.53 3.46 -12.30
N GLU A 53 1.76 2.67 -13.35
CA GLU A 53 2.54 3.10 -14.50
C GLU A 53 1.84 4.26 -15.21
N GLY A 54 2.60 5.31 -15.50
CA GLY A 54 2.06 6.53 -16.12
C GLY A 54 1.25 7.43 -15.19
N TRP A 55 1.08 7.08 -13.91
CA TRP A 55 0.40 7.96 -12.96
C TRP A 55 1.24 9.20 -12.67
N ASP A 56 0.58 10.36 -12.63
CA ASP A 56 1.21 11.59 -12.21
C ASP A 56 1.27 11.72 -10.67
N LEU A 57 1.96 12.76 -10.20
CA LEU A 57 2.10 13.03 -8.77
C LEU A 57 0.74 13.25 -8.09
N GLY A 58 -0.21 13.88 -8.76
CA GLY A 58 -1.54 14.17 -8.21
C GLY A 58 -2.36 12.91 -7.96
N ALA A 59 -2.36 11.98 -8.91
CA ALA A 59 -3.00 10.68 -8.80
C ALA A 59 -2.41 9.87 -7.64
N LEU A 60 -1.08 9.82 -7.52
CA LEU A 60 -0.39 9.10 -6.45
C LEU A 60 -0.69 9.70 -5.06
N LEU A 61 -0.72 11.03 -4.93
CA LEU A 61 -1.07 11.69 -3.68
C LEU A 61 -2.54 11.49 -3.29
N THR A 62 -3.45 11.57 -4.26
CA THR A 62 -4.87 11.27 -4.05
C THR A 62 -5.04 9.84 -3.56
N PHE A 63 -4.38 8.89 -4.21
CA PHE A 63 -4.43 7.49 -3.82
C PHE A 63 -3.87 7.26 -2.40
N LYS A 64 -2.80 7.98 -2.02
CA LYS A 64 -2.25 7.93 -0.66
C LYS A 64 -3.26 8.37 0.39
N TRP A 65 -4.01 9.43 0.11
CA TRP A 65 -5.05 9.90 1.02
C TRP A 65 -6.23 8.94 1.10
N VAL A 66 -6.69 8.42 -0.03
CA VAL A 66 -7.74 7.38 -0.07
C VAL A 66 -7.35 6.17 0.77
N LEU A 67 -6.12 5.65 0.61
CA LEU A 67 -5.62 4.56 1.46
C LEU A 67 -5.55 4.95 2.93
N SER A 68 -5.15 6.18 3.25
CA SER A 68 -5.04 6.64 4.64
C SER A 68 -6.40 6.64 5.32
N PHE A 69 -7.45 7.14 4.65
CA PHE A 69 -8.82 7.07 5.17
C PHE A 69 -9.32 5.64 5.29
N ALA A 70 -9.07 4.79 4.29
CA ALA A 70 -9.52 3.39 4.30
C ALA A 70 -8.92 2.54 5.44
N TYR A 71 -7.71 2.88 5.92
CA TYR A 71 -7.03 2.17 7.01
C TYR A 71 -7.15 2.86 8.39
N MET A 72 -7.72 4.07 8.46
CA MET A 72 -8.02 4.76 9.72
C MET A 72 -9.40 4.42 10.28
N ALA A 73 -10.35 4.07 9.41
CA ALA A 73 -11.70 3.62 9.76
C ALA A 73 -11.69 2.14 10.21
#